data_AF-D2SNR2-F1
#
_entry.id   AF-D2SNR2-F1
#
_cell.length_a   1.000
_cell.length_b   1.000
_cell.length_c   1.000
_cell.angle_alpha   90.00
_cell.angle_beta   90.00
_cell.angle_gamma   90.00
#
_symmetry.space_group_name_H-M   'P 1'
#
loop_
_entity.id
_entity.type
_entity.pdbx_description
1 polymer ?
#
loop_
_entity_poly.entity_id
_entity_poly.type
_entity_poly.pdbx_seq_one_letter_code
_entity_poly.pdbx_strand_id
1 'polypeptide(L)'
;MWYFNNIFVCSFILFVTLSSSFVSTMTRDQIKNSGKLIKKTCMTKNDLSEDQVKDVDKGKFIEEKPFMCYIACVYKMGQTIKGNTVNYDMMLKQVELMFPSEMK
;
A
#
# COMPACT_ATOMS: atom_id res chain seq x y z
N MET A 1 44.13 13.34 9.81
CA MET A 1 43.57 12.22 10.63
C MET A 1 42.04 12.18 10.67
N TRP A 2 41.31 13.30 10.59
CA TRP A 2 39.83 13.33 10.58
C TRP A 2 39.16 12.76 9.31
N TYR A 3 39.76 12.95 8.13
CA TYR A 3 39.18 12.50 6.85
C TYR A 3 39.15 10.98 6.67
N PHE A 4 40.14 10.27 7.22
CA PHE A 4 40.24 8.81 7.09
C PHE A 4 39.16 8.08 7.91
N ASN A 5 38.84 8.61 9.09
CA ASN A 5 37.79 8.07 9.96
C ASN A 5 36.39 8.30 9.35
N ASN A 6 36.15 9.47 8.75
CA ASN A 6 34.89 9.76 8.05
C ASN A 6 34.69 8.88 6.81
N ILE A 7 35.74 8.62 6.03
CA ILE A 7 35.67 7.71 4.87
C ILE A 7 35.32 6.27 5.30
N PHE A 8 35.92 5.80 6.40
CA PHE A 8 35.66 4.46 6.91
C PHE A 8 34.23 4.33 7.47
N VAL A 9 33.76 5.35 8.19
CA VAL A 9 32.37 5.42 8.68
C VAL A 9 31.37 5.49 7.53
N CYS A 10 31.62 6.32 6.50
CA CYS A 10 30.77 6.39 5.31
C CYS A 10 30.73 5.06 4.55
N SER A 11 31.87 4.38 4.39
CA SER A 11 31.93 3.06 3.73
C SER A 11 31.18 1.99 4.52
N PHE A 12 31.22 2.04 5.86
CA PHE A 12 30.51 1.10 6.71
C PHE A 12 28.99 1.33 6.67
N ILE A 13 28.54 2.60 6.66
CA ILE A 13 27.13 2.97 6.52
C ILE A 13 26.58 2.54 5.14
N LEU A 14 27.35 2.75 4.07
CA LEU A 14 27.01 2.28 2.72
C LEU A 14 26.91 0.75 2.66
N PHE A 15 27.80 0.03 3.34
CA PHE A 15 27.78 -1.43 3.35
C PHE A 15 26.56 -2.00 4.11
N VAL A 16 26.23 -1.41 5.27
CA VAL A 16 25.06 -1.83 6.10
C VAL A 16 23.73 -1.53 5.40
N THR A 17 23.64 -0.43 4.65
CA THR A 17 22.45 -0.10 3.86
C THR A 17 22.29 -0.99 2.63
N LEU A 18 23.39 -1.42 1.99
CA LEU A 18 23.39 -2.37 0.89
C LEU A 18 23.07 -3.82 1.33
N SER A 19 23.47 -4.23 2.54
CA SER A 19 23.22 -5.58 3.06
C SER A 19 21.79 -5.82 3.55
N SER A 20 21.02 -4.75 3.75
CA SER A 20 19.66 -4.82 4.27
C SER A 20 18.63 -5.02 3.16
N SER A 21 18.76 -6.09 2.38
CA SER A 21 17.69 -6.56 1.48
C SER A 21 16.65 -7.34 2.29
N PHE A 22 15.95 -6.65 3.20
CA PHE A 22 14.77 -7.20 3.84
C PHE A 22 13.60 -7.08 2.87
N VAL A 23 13.28 -8.16 2.14
CA VAL A 23 11.94 -8.31 1.58
C VAL A 23 11.04 -8.77 2.72
N SER A 24 10.64 -7.81 3.55
CA SER A 24 9.63 -8.04 4.59
C SER A 24 8.26 -7.79 3.96
N THR A 25 7.60 -8.89 3.60
CA THR A 25 6.14 -8.87 3.34
C THR A 25 5.43 -8.24 4.55
N MET A 26 4.35 -7.50 4.32
CA MET A 26 3.70 -6.76 5.41
C MET A 26 3.12 -7.71 6.48
N THR A 27 3.28 -7.33 7.75
CA THR A 27 2.63 -8.05 8.87
C THR A 27 1.12 -7.83 8.84
N ARG A 28 0.35 -8.72 9.50
CA ARG A 28 -1.12 -8.58 9.59
C ARG A 28 -1.57 -7.21 10.12
N ASP A 29 -0.85 -6.68 11.11
CA ASP A 29 -1.15 -5.36 11.67
C ASP A 29 -0.83 -4.22 10.70
N GLN A 30 0.27 -4.34 9.94
CA GLN A 30 0.62 -3.38 8.91
C GLN A 30 -0.41 -3.35 7.78
N ILE A 31 -0.92 -4.51 7.36
CA ILE A 31 -2.01 -4.59 6.35
C ILE A 31 -3.26 -3.90 6.89
N LYS A 32 -3.66 -4.20 8.13
CA LYS A 32 -4.86 -3.60 8.76
C LYS A 32 -4.74 -2.08 8.88
N ASN A 33 -3.58 -1.59 9.31
CA ASN A 33 -3.33 -0.15 9.45
C ASN A 33 -3.27 0.55 8.08
N SER A 34 -2.65 -0.07 7.08
CA SER A 34 -2.62 0.43 5.71
C SER A 34 -4.02 0.49 5.10
N GLY A 35 -4.83 -0.56 5.31
CA GLY A 35 -6.23 -0.59 4.89
C GLY A 35 -7.08 0.52 5.53
N LYS A 36 -6.91 0.80 6.83
CA LYS A 36 -7.58 1.92 7.51
C LYS A 36 -7.20 3.27 6.91
N LEU A 37 -5.90 3.47 6.62
CA LEU A 37 -5.42 4.69 5.97
C LEU A 37 -6.05 4.83 4.58
N ILE A 38 -6.02 3.77 3.79
CA ILE A 38 -6.58 3.75 2.44
C ILE A 38 -8.07 4.10 2.46
N LYS A 39 -8.83 3.44 3.34
CA LYS A 39 -10.24 3.71 3.58
C LYS A 39 -10.46 5.18 3.91
N LYS A 40 -9.79 5.72 4.93
CA LYS A 40 -9.95 7.12 5.35
C LYS A 40 -9.64 8.11 4.23
N THR A 41 -8.50 7.94 3.54
CA THR A 41 -8.09 8.82 2.44
C THR A 41 -9.10 8.81 1.30
N CYS A 42 -9.54 7.64 0.86
CA CYS A 42 -10.49 7.54 -0.25
C CYS A 42 -11.90 7.93 0.13
N MET A 43 -12.33 7.73 1.39
CA MET A 43 -13.61 8.26 1.88
C MET A 43 -13.64 9.79 1.82
N THR A 44 -12.63 10.44 2.42
CA THR A 44 -12.54 11.91 2.44
C THR A 44 -12.47 12.48 1.03
N LYS A 45 -11.80 11.80 0.10
CA LYS A 45 -11.70 12.25 -1.29
C LYS A 45 -13.02 12.20 -2.07
N ASN A 46 -13.97 11.37 -1.64
CA ASN A 46 -15.24 11.16 -2.33
C ASN A 46 -16.45 11.54 -1.47
N ASP A 47 -16.22 12.27 -0.37
CA ASP A 47 -17.24 12.77 0.55
C ASP A 47 -18.22 11.69 1.06
N LEU A 48 -17.69 10.50 1.35
CA LEU A 48 -18.49 9.36 1.87
C LEU A 48 -18.48 9.31 3.39
N SER A 49 -19.61 8.90 3.97
CA SER A 49 -19.71 8.59 5.39
C SER A 49 -19.16 7.20 5.71
N GLU A 50 -18.82 6.96 6.98
CA GLU A 50 -18.37 5.65 7.46
C GLU A 50 -19.42 4.55 7.22
N ASP A 51 -20.70 4.90 7.33
CA ASP A 51 -21.83 3.98 7.13
C ASP A 51 -21.97 3.50 5.68
N GLN A 52 -21.57 4.32 4.70
CA GLN A 52 -21.62 3.93 3.30
C GLN A 52 -20.51 2.92 2.93
N VAL A 53 -19.39 2.90 3.66
CA VAL A 53 -18.23 2.06 3.33
C VAL A 53 -17.97 0.93 4.32
N LYS A 54 -18.66 0.87 5.47
CA LYS A 54 -18.40 -0.09 6.55
C LYS A 54 -18.54 -1.56 6.17
N ASP A 55 -19.35 -1.87 5.16
CA ASP A 55 -19.65 -3.24 4.74
C ASP A 55 -19.00 -3.62 3.39
N VAL A 56 -18.07 -2.80 2.88
CA VAL A 56 -17.36 -3.08 1.61
C VAL A 56 -16.51 -4.34 1.70
N ASP A 57 -15.93 -4.62 2.87
CA ASP A 57 -15.16 -5.82 3.18
C ASP A 57 -16.03 -7.09 3.23
N LYS A 58 -17.35 -6.94 3.38
CA LYS A 58 -18.36 -8.01 3.32
C LYS A 58 -18.93 -8.21 1.91
N GLY A 59 -18.41 -7.48 0.92
CA GLY A 59 -18.90 -7.54 -0.46
C GLY A 59 -20.23 -6.82 -0.69
N LYS A 60 -20.65 -5.93 0.22
CA LYS A 60 -21.81 -5.06 -0.02
C LYS A 60 -21.37 -3.79 -0.73
N PHE A 61 -21.78 -3.63 -1.97
CA PHE A 61 -21.46 -2.47 -2.80
C PHE A 61 -22.71 -1.63 -3.04
N ILE A 62 -22.61 -0.32 -2.80
CA ILE A 62 -23.69 0.63 -3.04
C ILE A 62 -23.54 1.16 -4.47
N GLU A 63 -24.61 1.16 -5.24
CA GLU A 63 -24.59 1.60 -6.64
C GLU A 63 -24.71 3.13 -6.78
N GLU A 64 -23.87 3.85 -6.03
CA GLU A 64 -23.81 5.31 -6.03
C GLU A 64 -22.48 5.77 -6.66
N LYS A 65 -22.53 6.78 -7.54
CA LYS A 65 -21.35 7.36 -8.18
C LYS A 65 -20.20 7.68 -7.19
N PRO A 66 -20.42 8.36 -6.04
CA PRO A 66 -19.34 8.63 -5.08
C PRO A 66 -18.73 7.34 -4.50
N PHE A 67 -19.54 6.30 -4.27
CA PHE A 67 -19.07 5.00 -3.81
C PHE A 67 -18.24 4.27 -4.88
N MET A 68 -18.65 4.31 -6.14
CA MET A 68 -17.86 3.76 -7.25
C MET A 68 -16.51 4.50 -7.39
N CYS A 69 -16.50 5.82 -7.24
CA CYS A 69 -15.27 6.62 -7.24
C CYS A 69 -14.36 6.31 -6.04
N TYR A 70 -14.93 5.92 -4.89
CA TYR A 70 -14.18 5.39 -3.75
C TYR A 70 -13.45 4.09 -4.09
N ILE A 71 -14.14 3.12 -4.72
CA ILE A 71 -13.50 1.87 -5.17
C ILE A 71 -12.38 2.16 -6.17
N ALA A 72 -12.63 3.05 -7.14
CA ALA A 72 -11.61 3.48 -8.10
C ALA A 72 -10.41 4.17 -7.41
N CYS A 73 -10.65 4.95 -6.35
CA CYS A 73 -9.59 5.56 -5.55
C CYS A 73 -8.71 4.51 -4.88
N VAL A 74 -9.31 3.49 -4.25
CA VAL A 74 -8.58 2.40 -3.58
C VAL A 74 -7.62 1.71 -4.56
N TYR A 75 -8.10 1.32 -5.73
CA TYR A 75 -7.27 0.68 -6.75
C TYR A 75 -6.22 1.62 -7.36
N LYS A 76 -6.52 2.90 -7.52
CA LYS A 76 -5.52 3.91 -7.95
C LYS A 76 -4.41 4.08 -6.90
N MET A 77 -4.73 4.01 -5.61
CA MET A 77 -3.71 4.08 -4.56
C MET A 77 -2.80 2.85 -4.56
N GLY A 78 -3.33 1.67 -4.89
CA GLY A 78 -2.55 0.46 -5.14
C GLY A 78 -1.77 0.46 -6.47
N GLN A 79 -1.85 1.54 -7.26
CA GLN A 79 -1.26 1.65 -8.60
C GLN A 79 -1.69 0.55 -9.58
N THR A 80 -2.77 -0.18 -9.26
CA THR A 80 -3.30 -1.26 -10.10
C THR A 80 -4.19 -0.73 -11.22
N ILE A 81 -4.68 0.51 -11.09
CA ILE A 81 -5.38 1.24 -12.14
C ILE A 81 -4.55 2.47 -12.53
N LYS A 82 -4.20 2.57 -13.82
CA LYS A 82 -3.62 3.78 -14.43
C LYS A 82 -4.55 4.25 -15.54
N GLY A 83 -5.03 5.49 -15.43
CA GLY A 83 -6.08 6.01 -16.31
C GLY A 83 -7.37 5.20 -16.19
N ASN A 84 -7.78 4.57 -17.28
CA ASN A 84 -8.96 3.69 -17.37
C ASN A 84 -8.61 2.21 -17.56
N THR A 85 -7.33 1.85 -17.48
CA THR A 85 -6.88 0.47 -17.69
C THR A 85 -6.38 -0.16 -16.40
N VAL A 86 -6.68 -1.44 -16.24
CA VAL A 86 -6.16 -2.29 -15.15
C VAL A 86 -4.77 -2.81 -15.56
N ASN A 87 -3.80 -2.66 -14.67
CA ASN A 87 -2.47 -3.23 -14.82
C ASN A 87 -2.38 -4.54 -14.03
N TYR A 88 -2.53 -5.66 -14.72
CA TYR A 88 -2.57 -7.00 -14.13
C TYR A 88 -1.27 -7.36 -13.40
N ASP A 89 -0.11 -7.06 -13.98
CA ASP A 89 1.19 -7.34 -13.34
C ASP A 89 1.34 -6.59 -12.03
N MET A 90 0.87 -5.34 -11.97
CA MET A 90 0.87 -4.55 -10.74
C MET A 90 -0.11 -5.09 -9.71
N MET A 91 -1.25 -5.64 -10.13
CA MET A 91 -2.18 -6.33 -9.20
C MET A 91 -1.51 -7.52 -8.53
N LEU A 92 -0.86 -8.38 -9.32
CA LEU A 92 -0.14 -9.55 -8.78
C LEU A 92 0.97 -9.12 -7.83
N LYS A 93 1.80 -8.14 -8.23
CA LYS A 93 2.85 -7.59 -7.35
C LYS A 93 2.30 -6.99 -6.07
N GLN A 94 1.17 -6.29 -6.13
CA GLN A 94 0.56 -5.70 -4.93
C GLN A 94 0.09 -6.78 -3.96
N VAL A 95 -0.49 -7.87 -4.46
CA VAL A 95 -0.83 -9.05 -3.63
C VAL A 95 0.44 -9.63 -3.01
N GLU A 96 1.51 -9.74 -3.81
CA GLU A 96 2.77 -10.30 -3.33
C GLU A 96 3.44 -9.50 -2.22
N LEU A 97 3.34 -8.17 -2.29
CA LEU A 97 3.92 -7.23 -1.32
C LEU A 97 3.05 -7.11 -0.06
N MET A 98 1.72 -7.10 -0.22
CA MET A 98 0.81 -6.86 0.89
C MET A 98 0.52 -8.11 1.71
N PHE A 99 0.37 -9.28 1.09
CA PHE A 99 -0.06 -10.48 1.81
C PHE A 99 1.12 -11.42 2.09
N PRO A 100 1.30 -11.90 3.34
CA PRO A 100 2.29 -12.93 3.66
C PRO A 100 2.06 -14.20 2.83
N SER A 101 3.13 -14.95 2.58
CA SER A 101 3.11 -16.17 1.75
C SER A 101 2.11 -17.23 2.20
N GLU A 102 1.73 -17.23 3.47
CA GLU A 102 0.72 -18.15 4.04
C GLU A 102 -0.73 -17.80 3.65
N MET A 103 -0.95 -16.60 3.07
CA MET A 103 -2.27 -16.09 2.67
C MET A 103 -2.38 -15.81 1.17
N LYS A 104 -1.32 -16.05 0.38
CA LYS A 104 -1.36 -15.99 -1.08
C LYS A 104 -1.94 -17.30 -1.61
#